data_AF-A0A0B0H9E0-F1
#
_entry.id   AF-A0A0B0H9E0-F1
#
_cell.length_a   1.000
_cell.length_b   1.000
_cell.length_c   1.000
_cell.angle_alpha   90.00
_cell.angle_beta   90.00
_cell.angle_gamma   90.00
#
_symmetry.space_group_name_H-M   'P 1'
#
loop_
_entity.id
_entity.type
_entity.pdbx_description
1 polymer ?
#
loop_
_entity_poly.entity_id
_entity_poly.type
_entity_poly.pdbx_seq_one_letter_code
_entity_poly.pdbx_strand_id
1 'polypeptide(L)'
;MNTTGLLAVIGLGVLLELLLYLVLRFLTRLDSKAMTVVLILAVIGVHIPWTLLNWRGGDVFAIELGIFVVLAYVLGIVGHRSGTSWHWGPAIIVAFFAMVIAVNVTFVGLAETGITGIFAKLLPQPKSAQVADSRFPGTVPYDYQKKEALYNQYLKQVEEQQARGWRVRKGWRTAPVVGQPQLFLLEVRDAEDQPVSGATVSGTFIRPSNSEHDFSFSMRPDSPGFYVVELEMPLPGVWNLVVTIDRQGDTHEIQATTSVATAGT
;
A
#
# COMPACT_ATOMS: atom_id res chain seq x y z
N MET A 1 -8.01 11.98 3.15
CA MET A 1 -8.86 11.40 4.21
C MET A 1 -9.36 12.53 5.10
N ASN A 2 -10.68 12.74 5.21
CA ASN A 2 -11.21 13.81 6.09
C ASN A 2 -11.13 13.36 7.55
N THR A 3 -10.00 13.65 8.20
CA THR A 3 -9.71 13.34 9.61
C THR A 3 -10.80 13.81 10.57
N THR A 4 -11.43 14.94 10.26
CA THR A 4 -12.59 15.48 10.99
C THR A 4 -13.79 14.54 11.00
N GLY A 5 -14.06 13.84 9.89
CA GLY A 5 -15.18 12.91 9.78
C GLY A 5 -14.95 11.57 10.46
N LEU A 6 -13.69 11.21 10.76
CA LEU A 6 -13.36 9.99 11.51
C LEU A 6 -13.56 10.25 13.01
N LEU A 7 -12.97 11.34 13.51
CA LEU A 7 -13.09 11.75 14.91
C LEU A 7 -14.54 12.00 15.31
N ALA A 8 -15.35 12.57 14.41
CA ALA A 8 -16.77 12.77 14.65
C ALA A 8 -17.54 11.45 14.83
N VAL A 9 -17.26 10.43 14.00
CA VAL A 9 -17.95 9.13 14.08
C VAL A 9 -17.54 8.35 15.32
N ILE A 10 -16.24 8.31 15.62
CA ILE A 10 -15.72 7.68 16.84
C ILE A 10 -16.30 8.39 18.07
N GLY A 11 -16.22 9.72 18.12
CA GLY A 11 -16.72 10.51 19.23
C GLY A 11 -18.22 10.34 19.47
N LEU A 12 -19.02 10.38 18.40
CA LEU A 12 -20.46 10.18 18.49
C LEU A 12 -20.80 8.74 18.90
N GLY A 13 -20.09 7.75 18.36
CA GLY A 13 -20.28 6.33 18.71
C GLY A 13 -20.00 6.05 20.18
N VAL A 14 -18.89 6.57 20.71
CA VAL A 14 -18.54 6.48 22.14
C VAL A 14 -19.62 7.12 23.02
N LEU A 15 -20.12 8.29 22.62
CA LEU A 15 -21.13 9.02 23.39
C LEU A 15 -22.47 8.26 23.41
N LEU A 16 -22.89 7.70 22.27
CA LEU A 16 -24.08 6.85 22.17
C LEU A 16 -23.94 5.57 22.99
N GLU A 17 -22.77 4.95 23.00
CA GLU A 17 -22.52 3.73 23.78
C GLU A 17 -22.56 4.00 25.29
N LEU A 18 -21.98 5.12 25.74
CA LEU A 18 -22.09 5.60 27.13
C LEU A 18 -23.54 5.89 27.52
N LEU A 19 -24.30 6.56 26.65
CA LEU A 19 -25.72 6.82 26.88
C LEU A 19 -26.53 5.52 26.97
N LEU A 20 -26.29 4.57 26.06
CA LEU A 20 -26.93 3.27 26.08
C LEU A 20 -26.62 2.52 27.38
N TYR A 21 -25.37 2.54 27.84
CA TYR A 21 -24.97 1.97 29.13
C TYR A 21 -25.71 2.62 30.31
N LEU A 22 -25.80 3.96 30.34
CA LEU A 22 -26.52 4.68 31.39
C LEU A 22 -28.02 4.37 31.38
N VAL A 23 -28.64 4.31 30.20
CA VAL A 23 -30.05 3.94 30.04
C VAL A 23 -30.26 2.50 30.53
N LEU A 24 -29.44 1.55 30.09
CA LEU A 24 -29.53 0.16 30.56
C LEU A 24 -29.37 0.09 32.08
N ARG A 25 -28.43 0.84 32.65
CA ARG A 25 -28.19 0.89 34.10
C ARG A 25 -29.35 1.49 34.88
N PHE A 26 -30.05 2.48 34.32
CA PHE A 26 -31.14 3.16 35.01
C PHE A 26 -32.50 2.47 34.83
N LEU A 27 -32.77 1.95 33.63
CA LEU A 27 -34.05 1.34 33.26
C LEU A 27 -34.10 -0.16 33.58
N THR A 28 -32.96 -0.85 33.60
CA THR A 28 -32.91 -2.32 33.74
C THR A 28 -32.15 -2.73 35.00
N ARG A 29 -32.49 -3.90 35.54
CA ARG A 29 -31.76 -4.55 36.65
C ARG A 29 -30.75 -5.60 36.16
N LEU A 30 -30.26 -5.44 34.93
CA LEU A 30 -29.34 -6.41 34.34
C LEU A 30 -28.02 -6.44 35.11
N ASP A 31 -27.43 -7.63 35.20
CA ASP A 31 -26.06 -7.78 35.70
C ASP A 31 -25.08 -7.08 34.74
N SER A 32 -23.93 -6.58 35.24
CA SER A 32 -22.96 -5.85 34.43
C SER A 32 -22.46 -6.68 33.24
N LYS A 33 -22.38 -8.02 33.40
CA LYS A 33 -22.03 -8.95 32.32
C LYS A 33 -23.07 -8.96 31.19
N ALA A 34 -24.35 -8.97 31.56
CA ALA A 34 -25.44 -8.92 30.59
C ALA A 34 -25.48 -7.56 29.88
N MET A 35 -25.20 -6.46 30.60
CA MET A 35 -25.08 -5.13 29.99
C MET A 35 -23.95 -5.07 28.95
N THR A 36 -22.77 -5.63 29.23
CA THR A 36 -21.67 -5.70 28.25
C THR A 36 -22.05 -6.46 26.99
N VAL A 37 -22.73 -7.61 27.14
CA VAL A 37 -23.19 -8.38 25.98
C VAL A 37 -24.20 -7.58 25.15
N VAL A 38 -25.12 -6.87 25.79
CA VAL A 38 -26.10 -6.02 25.10
C VAL A 38 -25.41 -4.88 24.35
N LEU A 39 -24.40 -4.24 24.94
CA LEU A 39 -23.62 -3.19 24.28
C LEU A 39 -22.88 -3.72 23.04
N ILE A 40 -22.17 -4.84 23.17
CA ILE A 40 -21.46 -5.47 22.05
C ILE A 40 -22.43 -5.86 20.93
N LEU A 41 -23.58 -6.44 21.28
CA LEU A 41 -24.61 -6.79 20.30
C LEU A 41 -25.22 -5.55 19.63
N ALA A 42 -25.39 -4.45 20.36
CA ALA A 42 -25.87 -3.19 19.79
C ALA A 42 -24.85 -2.59 18.81
N VAL A 43 -23.55 -2.62 19.15
CA VAL A 43 -22.47 -2.19 18.25
C VAL A 43 -22.48 -3.05 16.98
N ILE A 44 -22.52 -4.38 17.12
CA ILE A 44 -22.58 -5.30 15.97
C ILE A 44 -23.84 -5.04 15.14
N GLY A 45 -25.01 -4.93 15.77
CA GLY A 45 -26.30 -4.82 15.10
C GLY A 45 -26.57 -3.47 14.43
N VAL A 46 -25.92 -2.39 14.90
CA VAL A 46 -26.16 -1.03 14.38
C VAL A 46 -24.96 -0.53 13.57
N HIS A 47 -23.76 -0.66 14.12
CA HIS A 47 -22.56 -0.07 13.53
C HIS A 47 -22.07 -0.87 12.32
N ILE A 48 -22.13 -2.21 12.35
CA ILE A 48 -21.68 -3.03 11.19
C ILE A 48 -22.57 -2.79 9.97
N PRO A 49 -23.91 -2.83 10.04
CA PRO A 49 -24.74 -2.52 8.87
C PRO A 49 -24.51 -1.11 8.33
N TRP A 50 -24.37 -0.12 9.22
CA TRP A 50 -24.10 1.27 8.82
C TRP A 50 -22.76 1.42 8.09
N THR A 51 -21.71 0.78 8.58
CA THR A 51 -20.37 0.82 7.97
C THR A 51 -20.29 0.04 6.66
N LEU A 52 -21.04 -1.05 6.52
CA LEU A 52 -21.17 -1.79 5.26
C LEU A 52 -21.86 -0.95 4.17
N LEU A 53 -22.89 -0.17 4.54
CA LEU A 53 -23.56 0.74 3.60
C LEU A 53 -22.71 1.97 3.25
N ASN A 54 -21.87 2.42 4.19
CA ASN A 54 -21.00 3.58 4.03
C ASN A 54 -19.52 3.17 4.13
N TRP A 55 -19.09 2.28 3.25
CA TRP A 55 -17.74 1.69 3.33
C TRP A 55 -16.63 2.74 3.23
N ARG A 56 -15.84 2.90 4.30
CA ARG A 56 -14.72 3.87 4.39
C ARG A 56 -13.34 3.23 4.27
N GLY A 57 -13.26 1.90 4.19
CA GLY A 57 -12.02 1.11 4.19
C GLY A 57 -11.91 0.18 5.40
N GLY A 58 -11.18 -0.93 5.22
CA GLY A 58 -11.05 -1.98 6.25
C GLY A 58 -10.31 -1.53 7.51
N ASP A 59 -9.28 -0.68 7.35
CA ASP A 59 -8.46 -0.22 8.48
C ASP A 59 -9.25 0.69 9.43
N VAL A 60 -10.10 1.57 8.87
CA VAL A 60 -10.99 2.45 9.64
C VAL A 60 -12.02 1.63 10.41
N PHE A 61 -12.64 0.64 9.73
CA PHE A 61 -13.59 -0.28 10.36
C PHE A 61 -12.99 -1.03 11.54
N ALA A 62 -11.75 -1.53 11.40
CA ALA A 62 -11.06 -2.26 12.47
C ALA A 62 -10.83 -1.38 13.72
N ILE A 63 -10.43 -0.11 13.52
CA ILE A 63 -10.22 0.84 14.62
C ILE A 63 -11.54 1.18 15.31
N GLU A 64 -12.58 1.51 14.56
CA GLU A 64 -13.90 1.87 15.12
C GLU A 64 -14.49 0.70 15.93
N LEU A 65 -14.49 -0.51 15.37
CA LEU A 65 -14.98 -1.70 16.05
C LEU A 65 -14.15 -2.03 17.31
N GLY A 66 -12.82 -1.92 17.23
CA GLY A 66 -11.92 -2.17 18.35
C GLY A 66 -12.20 -1.21 19.51
N ILE A 67 -12.37 0.07 19.24
CA ILE A 67 -12.66 1.09 20.27
C ILE A 67 -13.99 0.80 20.96
N PHE A 68 -15.07 0.54 20.22
CA PHE A 68 -16.39 0.30 20.81
C PHE A 68 -16.42 -1.00 21.63
N VAL A 69 -15.86 -2.10 21.12
CA VAL A 69 -15.82 -3.36 21.88
C VAL A 69 -15.01 -3.22 23.17
N VAL A 70 -13.87 -2.51 23.13
CA VAL A 70 -13.07 -2.22 24.33
C VAL A 70 -13.84 -1.32 25.30
N LEU A 71 -14.57 -0.31 24.81
CA LEU A 71 -15.38 0.58 25.65
C LEU A 71 -16.52 -0.16 26.35
N ALA A 72 -17.32 -0.96 25.62
CA ALA A 72 -18.35 -1.84 26.19
C ALA A 72 -17.81 -2.70 27.33
N TYR A 73 -16.59 -3.20 27.13
CA TYR A 73 -15.92 -4.07 28.07
C TYR A 73 -15.47 -3.34 29.33
N VAL A 74 -14.83 -2.16 29.20
CA VAL A 74 -14.43 -1.32 30.34
C VAL A 74 -15.66 -0.92 31.17
N LEU A 75 -16.75 -0.52 30.52
CA LEU A 75 -18.01 -0.17 31.20
C LEU A 75 -18.62 -1.35 31.97
N GLY A 76 -18.47 -2.56 31.45
CA GLY A 76 -18.84 -3.80 32.12
C GLY A 76 -18.10 -4.02 33.44
N ILE A 77 -16.78 -3.79 33.43
CA ILE A 77 -15.92 -3.96 34.61
C ILE A 77 -16.23 -2.88 35.65
N VAL A 78 -16.34 -1.62 35.24
CA VAL A 78 -16.62 -0.48 36.14
C VAL A 78 -17.98 -0.60 36.83
N GLY A 79 -18.94 -1.31 36.22
CA GLY A 79 -20.24 -1.59 36.80
C GLY A 79 -20.23 -2.52 38.03
N HIS A 80 -19.19 -3.33 38.22
CA HIS A 80 -19.07 -4.26 39.35
C HIS A 80 -18.44 -3.57 40.57
N ARG A 81 -19.23 -3.29 41.62
CA ARG A 81 -18.71 -3.04 42.97
C ARG A 81 -18.54 -4.38 43.69
N SER A 82 -17.39 -5.03 43.53
CA SER A 82 -16.95 -6.11 44.44
C SER A 82 -15.43 -6.23 44.45
N GLY A 83 -14.87 -6.39 45.65
CA GLY A 83 -13.44 -6.42 45.91
C GLY A 83 -12.73 -7.62 45.28
N THR A 84 -11.52 -7.35 44.81
CA THR A 84 -10.40 -8.29 44.59
C THR A 84 -10.74 -9.65 43.94
N SER A 85 -10.57 -9.72 42.62
CA SER A 85 -9.55 -10.59 42.02
C SER A 85 -9.28 -10.16 40.58
N TRP A 86 -8.02 -10.04 40.22
CA TRP A 86 -7.60 -9.75 38.85
C TRP A 86 -8.07 -10.89 37.94
N HIS A 87 -8.99 -10.60 37.02
CA HIS A 87 -9.51 -11.60 36.11
C HIS A 87 -8.49 -11.83 34.96
N TRP A 88 -7.96 -13.05 34.89
CA TRP A 88 -6.99 -13.51 33.89
C TRP A 88 -7.51 -13.45 32.45
N GLY A 89 -8.83 -13.56 32.23
CA GLY A 89 -9.46 -13.43 30.91
C GLY A 89 -9.21 -12.08 30.21
N PRO A 90 -9.59 -10.93 30.83
CA PRO A 90 -9.27 -9.60 30.29
C PRO A 90 -7.78 -9.40 29.97
N ALA A 91 -6.91 -9.84 30.88
CA ALA A 91 -5.48 -9.67 30.74
C ALA A 91 -4.94 -10.44 29.52
N ILE A 92 -5.49 -11.61 29.21
CA ILE A 92 -5.13 -12.38 28.01
C ILE A 92 -5.56 -11.67 26.74
N ILE A 93 -6.76 -11.09 26.70
CA ILE A 93 -7.24 -10.35 25.51
C ILE A 93 -6.37 -9.11 25.28
N VAL A 94 -6.09 -8.33 26.33
CA VAL A 94 -5.23 -7.15 26.22
C VAL A 94 -3.81 -7.53 25.81
N ALA A 95 -3.23 -8.60 26.38
CA ALA A 95 -1.92 -9.10 25.99
C ALA A 95 -1.89 -9.58 24.52
N PHE A 96 -2.95 -10.25 24.07
CA PHE A 96 -3.09 -10.68 22.68
C PHE A 96 -3.12 -9.48 21.72
N PHE A 97 -3.94 -8.45 22.00
CA PHE A 97 -3.99 -7.25 21.16
C PHE A 97 -2.68 -6.46 21.22
N ALA A 98 -2.03 -6.33 22.37
CA ALA A 98 -0.72 -5.70 22.49
C ALA A 98 0.34 -6.44 21.64
N MET A 99 0.33 -7.78 21.64
CA MET A 99 1.18 -8.59 20.79
C MET A 99 0.88 -8.36 19.30
N VAL A 100 -0.39 -8.36 18.89
CA VAL A 100 -0.80 -8.09 17.50
C VAL A 100 -0.33 -6.71 17.05
N ILE A 101 -0.49 -5.69 17.90
CA ILE A 101 -0.01 -4.33 17.60
C ILE A 101 1.52 -4.31 17.47
N ALA A 102 2.26 -4.94 18.39
CA ALA A 102 3.72 -4.99 18.32
C ALA A 102 4.21 -5.69 17.04
N VAL A 103 3.58 -6.80 16.66
CA VAL A 103 3.87 -7.52 15.42
C VAL A 103 3.58 -6.65 14.20
N ASN A 104 2.40 -6.01 14.14
CA ASN A 104 2.03 -5.14 13.03
C ASN A 104 2.97 -3.92 12.90
N VAL A 105 3.33 -3.27 14.01
CA VAL A 105 4.32 -2.17 14.00
C VAL A 105 5.66 -2.64 13.46
N THR A 106 6.08 -3.87 13.81
CA THR A 106 7.31 -4.46 13.27
C THR A 106 7.21 -4.69 11.77
N PHE A 107 6.08 -5.20 11.27
CA PHE A 107 5.85 -5.38 9.84
C PHE A 107 5.83 -4.06 9.06
N VAL A 108 5.17 -3.03 9.59
CA VAL A 108 5.15 -1.69 8.98
C VAL A 108 6.57 -1.10 8.93
N GLY A 109 7.32 -1.16 10.04
CA GLY A 109 8.71 -0.70 10.06
C GLY A 109 9.60 -1.45 9.08
N LEU A 110 9.38 -2.76 8.90
CA LEU A 110 10.08 -3.58 7.91
C LEU A 110 9.69 -3.20 6.47
N ALA A 111 8.43 -2.86 6.23
CA ALA A 111 7.95 -2.43 4.92
C ALA A 111 8.49 -1.04 4.53
N GLU A 112 8.63 -0.12 5.48
CA GLU A 112 9.15 1.22 5.25
C GLU A 112 10.67 1.24 5.04
N THR A 113 11.40 0.48 5.85
CA THR A 113 12.88 0.50 5.92
C THR A 113 13.54 -0.60 5.07
N GLY A 114 12.77 -1.60 4.63
CA GLY A 114 13.28 -2.79 3.96
C GLY A 114 13.86 -3.84 4.91
N ILE A 115 14.05 -5.06 4.41
CA ILE A 115 14.59 -6.19 5.21
C ILE A 115 16.08 -5.98 5.48
N THR A 116 16.42 -5.50 6.67
CA THR A 116 17.81 -5.32 7.13
C THR A 116 18.19 -6.35 8.20
N GLY A 117 19.49 -6.62 8.38
CA GLY A 117 20.00 -7.47 9.46
C GLY A 117 19.86 -8.98 9.26
N ILE A 118 19.42 -9.71 10.30
CA ILE A 118 19.39 -11.20 10.33
C ILE A 118 18.53 -11.83 9.22
N PHE A 119 17.48 -11.13 8.78
CA PHE A 119 16.57 -11.60 7.74
C PHE A 119 17.18 -11.47 6.33
N ALA A 120 18.06 -10.49 6.10
CA ALA A 120 18.80 -10.38 4.84
C ALA A 120 19.78 -11.56 4.63
N LYS A 121 20.25 -12.17 5.73
CA LYS A 121 21.17 -13.32 5.72
C LYS A 121 20.46 -14.66 5.48
N LEU A 122 19.16 -14.73 5.79
CA LEU A 122 18.32 -15.91 5.57
C LEU A 122 17.76 -15.95 4.14
N LEU A 123 17.64 -14.78 3.50
CA LEU A 123 17.23 -14.68 2.10
C LEU A 123 18.39 -15.13 1.18
N PRO A 124 18.11 -15.87 0.09
CA PRO A 124 19.10 -16.16 -0.93
C PRO A 124 19.66 -14.84 -1.45
N GLN A 125 21.00 -14.70 -1.49
CA GLN A 125 21.62 -13.52 -2.08
C GLN A 125 21.09 -13.38 -3.52
N PRO A 126 20.51 -12.22 -3.90
CA PRO A 126 20.12 -12.00 -5.27
C PRO A 126 21.40 -12.11 -6.09
N LYS A 127 21.46 -13.12 -6.97
CA LYS A 127 22.53 -13.20 -7.96
C LYS A 127 22.45 -11.90 -8.75
N SER A 128 23.34 -10.97 -8.46
CA SER A 128 23.54 -9.76 -9.24
C SER A 128 23.88 -10.25 -10.64
N ALA A 129 22.87 -10.31 -11.50
CA ALA A 129 23.05 -10.75 -12.86
C ALA A 129 24.01 -9.77 -13.53
N GLN A 130 25.22 -10.24 -13.80
CA GLN A 130 26.11 -9.66 -14.79
C GLN A 130 25.28 -9.40 -16.05
N VAL A 131 25.07 -8.11 -16.35
CA VAL A 131 24.40 -7.60 -17.56
C VAL A 131 23.08 -8.32 -17.87
N ALA A 132 22.03 -7.98 -17.12
CA ALA A 132 20.70 -8.53 -17.39
C ALA A 132 20.03 -7.79 -18.56
N ASP A 133 20.00 -8.43 -19.73
CA ASP A 133 18.97 -8.20 -20.75
C ASP A 133 17.61 -8.46 -20.04
N SER A 134 16.94 -7.38 -19.64
CA SER A 134 15.77 -7.39 -18.76
C SER A 134 14.52 -7.84 -19.54
N ARG A 135 14.51 -9.08 -20.02
CA ARG A 135 13.29 -9.76 -20.49
C ARG A 135 12.55 -10.26 -19.26
N PHE A 136 11.79 -9.38 -18.61
CA PHE A 136 10.96 -9.77 -17.48
C PHE A 136 9.49 -9.45 -17.75
N PRO A 137 8.57 -10.34 -17.33
CA PRO A 137 7.14 -10.17 -17.57
C PRO A 137 6.64 -8.97 -16.78
N GLY A 138 5.69 -8.24 -17.37
CA GLY A 138 5.07 -7.06 -16.75
C GLY A 138 4.57 -7.37 -15.35
N THR A 139 5.03 -6.59 -14.38
CA THR A 139 4.44 -6.55 -13.04
C THR A 139 3.03 -5.98 -13.15
N VAL A 140 2.06 -6.72 -12.61
CA VAL A 140 0.66 -6.31 -12.52
C VAL A 140 0.57 -4.95 -11.82
N PRO A 141 -0.14 -3.94 -12.36
CA PRO A 141 -0.21 -2.62 -11.77
C PRO A 141 -0.86 -2.64 -10.37
N TYR A 142 -0.27 -1.88 -9.46
CA TYR A 142 -0.85 -1.60 -8.14
C TYR A 142 -2.06 -0.67 -8.27
N ASP A 143 -3.03 -0.91 -7.38
CA ASP A 143 -4.22 -0.11 -7.07
C ASP A 143 -5.51 -0.40 -7.86
N TYR A 144 -6.16 -1.54 -7.53
CA TYR A 144 -7.42 -2.02 -8.11
C TYR A 144 -8.70 -1.48 -7.44
N GLN A 145 -8.65 -0.41 -6.64
CA GLN A 145 -9.84 0.05 -5.90
C GLN A 145 -10.81 0.94 -6.70
N LYS A 146 -10.77 0.97 -8.04
CA LYS A 146 -11.64 1.84 -8.84
C LYS A 146 -12.31 1.14 -10.04
N LYS A 147 -13.62 0.90 -9.87
CA LYS A 147 -14.74 0.79 -10.84
C LYS A 147 -14.46 0.07 -12.18
N GLU A 148 -15.28 -0.96 -12.45
CA GLU A 148 -15.29 -1.82 -13.65
C GLU A 148 -15.12 -1.12 -15.02
N ALA A 149 -15.62 0.11 -15.18
CA ALA A 149 -15.48 0.85 -16.44
C ALA A 149 -14.03 1.24 -16.79
N LEU A 150 -13.20 1.52 -15.79
CA LEU A 150 -11.77 1.81 -15.99
C LEU A 150 -10.99 0.53 -16.33
N TYR A 151 -11.43 -0.61 -15.81
CA TYR A 151 -10.83 -1.92 -16.10
C TYR A 151 -11.02 -2.33 -17.57
N ASN A 152 -12.21 -2.08 -18.15
CA ASN A 152 -12.45 -2.36 -19.57
C ASN A 152 -11.63 -1.45 -20.49
N GLN A 153 -11.44 -0.18 -20.11
CA GLN A 153 -10.56 0.73 -20.85
C GLN A 153 -9.10 0.28 -20.78
N TYR A 154 -8.65 -0.17 -19.60
CA TYR A 154 -7.32 -0.72 -19.42
C TYR A 154 -7.10 -1.98 -20.26
N LEU A 155 -8.03 -2.94 -20.26
CA LEU A 155 -7.95 -4.13 -21.10
C LEU A 155 -7.81 -3.78 -22.57
N LYS A 156 -8.60 -2.80 -23.05
CA LYS A 156 -8.51 -2.31 -24.42
C LYS A 156 -7.15 -1.69 -24.72
N GLN A 157 -6.60 -0.90 -23.81
CA GLN A 157 -5.26 -0.32 -23.96
C GLN A 157 -4.17 -1.39 -24.00
N VAL A 158 -4.25 -2.42 -23.15
CA VAL A 158 -3.32 -3.55 -23.16
C VAL A 158 -3.40 -4.32 -24.47
N GLU A 159 -4.61 -4.60 -24.98
CA GLU A 159 -4.82 -5.26 -26.28
C GLU A 159 -4.26 -4.42 -27.44
N GLU A 160 -4.52 -3.10 -27.45
CA GLU A 160 -3.98 -2.19 -28.46
C GLU A 160 -2.44 -2.13 -28.42
N GLN A 161 -1.85 -2.14 -27.22
CA GLN A 161 -0.40 -2.18 -27.03
C GLN A 161 0.20 -3.51 -27.52
N GLN A 162 -0.45 -4.63 -27.24
CA GLN A 162 -0.03 -5.96 -27.72
C GLN A 162 -0.15 -6.07 -29.24
N ALA A 163 -1.23 -5.55 -29.83
CA ALA A 163 -1.45 -5.54 -31.27
C ALA A 163 -0.39 -4.72 -32.03
N ARG A 164 0.16 -3.66 -31.41
CA ARG A 164 1.24 -2.85 -31.99
C ARG A 164 2.59 -3.57 -32.09
N GLY A 165 2.82 -4.61 -31.27
CA GLY A 165 4.02 -5.46 -31.34
C GLY A 165 5.35 -4.75 -31.06
N TRP A 166 5.34 -3.57 -30.43
CA TRP A 166 6.57 -2.84 -30.11
C TRP A 166 7.45 -3.64 -29.13
N ARG A 167 8.74 -3.70 -29.43
CA ARG A 167 9.75 -4.32 -28.59
C ARG A 167 10.59 -3.23 -27.95
N VAL A 168 10.46 -3.15 -26.62
CA VAL A 168 11.18 -2.16 -25.83
C VAL A 168 12.24 -2.83 -24.97
N ARG A 169 13.48 -2.37 -25.08
CA ARG A 169 14.60 -2.80 -24.23
C ARG A 169 15.08 -1.62 -23.43
N LYS A 170 15.43 -1.85 -22.17
CA LYS A 170 15.85 -0.80 -21.25
C LYS A 170 16.95 -1.28 -20.34
N GLY A 171 17.78 -0.35 -19.89
CA GLY A 171 18.85 -0.69 -18.96
C GLY A 171 19.67 0.51 -18.54
N TRP A 172 20.47 0.29 -17.51
CA TRP A 172 21.50 1.22 -17.08
C TRP A 172 22.81 0.89 -17.77
N ARG A 173 23.60 1.91 -18.12
CA ARG A 173 24.98 1.70 -18.60
C ARG A 173 25.86 1.03 -17.54
N THR A 174 25.68 1.45 -16.29
CA THR A 174 26.33 0.91 -15.09
C THR A 174 25.26 0.76 -14.01
N ALA A 175 25.39 -0.24 -13.14
CA ALA A 175 24.42 -0.45 -12.06
C ALA A 175 24.24 0.85 -11.23
N PRO A 176 22.98 1.27 -10.97
CA PRO A 176 22.72 2.55 -10.32
C PRO A 176 23.15 2.53 -8.85
N VAL A 177 23.84 3.58 -8.44
CA VAL A 177 24.27 3.85 -7.07
C VAL A 177 23.62 5.14 -6.61
N VAL A 178 23.16 5.17 -5.36
CA VAL A 178 22.53 6.37 -4.76
C VAL A 178 23.45 7.59 -4.85
N GLY A 179 22.87 8.73 -5.21
CA GLY A 179 23.58 10.00 -5.25
C GLY A 179 24.59 10.14 -6.40
N GLN A 180 24.61 9.19 -7.34
CA GLN A 180 25.46 9.24 -8.52
C GLN A 180 24.62 9.32 -9.79
N PRO A 181 24.85 10.31 -10.66
CA PRO A 181 24.26 10.35 -11.98
C PRO A 181 24.65 9.10 -12.78
N GLN A 182 23.66 8.40 -13.32
CA GLN A 182 23.85 7.21 -14.14
C GLN A 182 23.01 7.31 -15.42
N LEU A 183 23.58 6.84 -16.52
CA LEU A 183 22.91 6.89 -17.82
C LEU A 183 21.90 5.73 -17.93
N PHE A 184 20.64 6.08 -18.09
CA PHE A 184 19.54 5.17 -18.38
C PHE A 184 19.20 5.21 -19.87
N LEU A 185 19.04 4.04 -20.48
CA LEU A 185 18.84 3.88 -21.92
C LEU A 185 17.57 3.08 -22.20
N LEU A 186 16.89 3.47 -23.27
CA LEU A 186 15.71 2.81 -23.81
C LEU A 186 15.87 2.63 -25.32
N GLU A 187 15.78 1.40 -25.81
CA GLU A 187 15.71 1.03 -27.22
C GLU A 187 14.25 0.66 -27.54
N VAL A 188 13.66 1.31 -28.54
CA VAL A 188 12.28 1.11 -28.97
C VAL A 188 12.28 0.67 -30.43
N ARG A 189 11.74 -0.53 -30.68
CA ARG A 189 11.55 -1.10 -32.02
C ARG A 189 10.08 -1.43 -32.25
N ASP A 190 9.62 -1.36 -33.48
CA ASP A 190 8.26 -1.79 -33.85
C ASP A 190 8.18 -3.31 -34.11
N ALA A 191 7.01 -3.78 -34.56
CA ALA A 191 6.76 -5.18 -34.87
C ALA A 191 7.69 -5.70 -35.98
N GLU A 192 8.04 -4.83 -36.94
CA GLU A 192 8.93 -5.10 -38.08
C GLU A 192 10.43 -4.92 -37.76
N ASP A 193 10.80 -4.78 -36.48
CA ASP A 193 12.17 -4.57 -35.99
C ASP A 193 12.79 -3.22 -36.38
N GLN A 194 12.00 -2.29 -36.90
CA GLN A 194 12.47 -0.96 -37.28
C GLN A 194 12.58 -0.04 -36.05
N PRO A 195 13.60 0.83 -36.01
CA PRO A 195 13.78 1.77 -34.91
C PRO A 195 12.66 2.82 -34.87
N VAL A 196 11.96 2.92 -33.74
CA VAL A 196 10.92 3.93 -33.55
C VAL A 196 11.56 5.28 -33.23
N SER A 197 11.53 6.20 -34.18
CA SER A 197 12.10 7.55 -34.04
C SER A 197 10.99 8.60 -33.93
N GLY A 198 11.27 9.71 -33.24
CA GLY A 198 10.34 10.83 -33.09
C GLY A 198 9.21 10.60 -32.08
N ALA A 199 9.26 9.52 -31.30
CA ALA A 199 8.40 9.34 -30.13
C ALA A 199 8.86 10.22 -28.96
N THR A 200 7.92 10.68 -28.16
CA THR A 200 8.16 11.33 -26.86
C THR A 200 8.19 10.24 -25.81
N VAL A 201 9.28 10.16 -25.05
CA VAL A 201 9.47 9.14 -24.02
C VAL A 201 9.58 9.82 -22.66
N SER A 202 8.69 9.47 -21.76
CA SER A 202 8.70 9.90 -20.36
C SER A 202 8.54 8.70 -19.44
N GLY A 203 8.94 8.84 -18.18
CA GLY A 203 8.76 7.79 -17.20
C GLY A 203 8.70 8.32 -15.78
N THR A 204 8.27 7.46 -14.87
CA THR A 204 8.21 7.72 -13.44
C THR A 204 8.81 6.54 -12.68
N PHE A 205 9.76 6.83 -11.81
CA PHE A 205 10.21 5.89 -10.80
C PHE A 205 9.32 6.00 -9.58
N ILE A 206 8.72 4.89 -9.18
CA ILE A 206 7.74 4.77 -8.09
C ILE A 206 8.34 3.91 -6.99
N ARG A 207 8.31 4.40 -5.76
CA ARG A 207 8.76 3.64 -4.59
C ARG A 207 7.59 2.79 -4.06
N PRO A 208 7.77 1.47 -3.88
CA PRO A 208 6.69 0.61 -3.39
C PRO A 208 6.14 0.98 -2.01
N SER A 209 6.94 1.62 -1.16
CA SER A 209 6.60 1.88 0.25
C SER A 209 6.24 3.34 0.58
N ASN A 210 6.64 4.33 -0.22
CA ASN A 210 6.28 5.75 0.03
C ASN A 210 6.37 6.58 -1.26
N SER A 211 5.22 7.07 -1.74
CA SER A 211 5.10 7.88 -2.96
C SER A 211 5.73 9.27 -2.88
N GLU A 212 6.13 9.76 -1.70
CA GLU A 212 6.79 11.08 -1.56
C GLU A 212 8.14 11.16 -2.29
N HIS A 213 8.74 10.01 -2.61
CA HIS A 213 10.03 9.93 -3.28
C HIS A 213 9.91 9.57 -4.76
N ASP A 214 8.69 9.53 -5.29
CA ASP A 214 8.44 9.27 -6.70
C ASP A 214 8.91 10.46 -7.52
N PHE A 215 9.59 10.19 -8.62
CA PHE A 215 10.06 11.26 -9.51
C PHE A 215 9.87 10.87 -10.97
N SER A 216 9.48 11.87 -11.75
CA SER A 216 9.28 11.74 -13.19
C SER A 216 10.48 12.27 -13.96
N PHE A 217 10.72 11.70 -15.13
CA PHE A 217 11.80 12.09 -16.03
C PHE A 217 11.33 12.03 -17.49
N SER A 218 12.04 12.76 -18.34
CA SER A 218 11.85 12.73 -19.80
C SER A 218 13.16 12.32 -20.46
N MET A 219 13.08 11.48 -21.47
CA MET A 219 14.25 10.99 -22.20
C MET A 219 14.45 11.80 -23.47
N ARG A 220 15.71 12.09 -23.81
CA ARG A 220 16.08 12.72 -25.07
C ARG A 220 16.41 11.66 -26.13
N PRO A 221 16.06 11.88 -27.40
CA PRO A 221 16.53 11.00 -28.48
C PRO A 221 18.06 11.10 -28.61
N ASP A 222 18.72 9.97 -28.83
CA ASP A 222 20.18 9.88 -29.01
C ASP A 222 20.55 9.38 -30.41
N SER A 223 19.95 8.27 -30.83
CA SER A 223 20.06 7.73 -32.19
C SER A 223 18.72 7.08 -32.60
N PRO A 224 18.51 6.66 -33.86
CA PRO A 224 17.24 6.07 -34.28
C PRO A 224 16.81 4.92 -33.37
N GLY A 225 15.64 5.04 -32.72
CA GLY A 225 15.12 4.05 -31.77
C GLY A 225 15.74 4.09 -30.37
N PHE A 226 16.74 4.94 -30.10
CA PHE A 226 17.40 5.03 -28.81
C PHE A 226 17.12 6.36 -28.11
N TYR A 227 16.73 6.25 -26.85
CA TYR A 227 16.44 7.34 -25.95
C TYR A 227 17.30 7.22 -24.70
N VAL A 228 17.80 8.35 -24.21
CA VAL A 228 18.69 8.39 -23.04
C VAL A 228 18.30 9.49 -22.06
N VAL A 229 18.60 9.26 -20.79
CA VAL A 229 18.51 10.26 -19.73
C VAL A 229 19.55 9.97 -18.67
N GLU A 230 20.11 11.01 -18.07
CA GLU A 230 21.01 10.89 -16.93
C GLU A 230 20.20 11.13 -15.66
N LEU A 231 20.21 10.16 -14.74
CA LEU A 231 19.37 10.16 -13.55
C LEU A 231 20.21 9.91 -12.32
N GLU A 232 19.88 10.61 -11.25
CA GLU A 232 20.44 10.38 -9.92
C GLU A 232 19.34 9.75 -9.05
N MET A 233 19.60 8.52 -8.56
CA MET A 233 18.63 7.83 -7.72
C MET A 233 18.73 8.36 -6.28
N PRO A 234 17.64 8.87 -5.68
CA PRO A 234 17.69 9.55 -4.38
C PRO A 234 17.86 8.59 -3.21
N LEU A 235 17.38 7.34 -3.34
CA LEU A 235 17.40 6.34 -2.27
C LEU A 235 17.75 4.93 -2.80
N PRO A 236 18.39 4.08 -1.97
CA PRO A 236 18.72 2.71 -2.34
C PRO A 236 17.48 1.81 -2.28
N GLY A 237 17.61 0.60 -2.85
CA GLY A 237 16.58 -0.43 -2.78
C GLY A 237 15.82 -0.63 -4.09
N VAL A 238 14.61 -1.18 -3.99
CA VAL A 238 13.77 -1.58 -5.13
C VAL A 238 12.86 -0.43 -5.55
N TRP A 239 12.83 -0.17 -6.86
CA TRP A 239 12.01 0.87 -7.49
C TRP A 239 11.20 0.28 -8.63
N ASN A 240 9.93 0.65 -8.72
CA ASN A 240 9.11 0.39 -9.89
C ASN A 240 9.33 1.52 -10.91
N LEU A 241 9.19 1.20 -12.18
CA LEU A 241 9.38 2.10 -13.31
C LEU A 241 8.18 1.94 -14.23
N VAL A 242 7.50 3.05 -14.50
CA VAL A 242 6.49 3.15 -15.56
C VAL A 242 7.05 4.08 -16.62
N VAL A 243 7.16 3.61 -17.86
CA VAL A 243 7.58 4.44 -19.00
C VAL A 243 6.45 4.50 -20.01
N THR A 244 6.18 5.69 -20.49
CA THR A 244 5.19 5.99 -21.52
C THR A 244 5.91 6.48 -22.76
N ILE A 245 5.66 5.81 -23.87
CA ILE A 245 6.18 6.15 -25.19
C ILE A 245 5.00 6.63 -26.02
N ASP A 246 4.98 7.89 -26.43
CA ASP A 246 3.95 8.44 -27.29
C ASP A 246 4.51 8.76 -28.67
N ARG A 247 3.89 8.21 -29.72
CA ARG A 247 4.21 8.54 -31.11
C ARG A 247 2.95 8.98 -31.83
N GLN A 248 2.79 10.28 -32.06
CA GLN A 248 1.68 10.84 -32.86
C GLN A 248 0.29 10.38 -32.37
N GLY A 249 0.12 10.21 -31.05
CA GLY A 249 -1.14 9.74 -30.44
C GLY A 249 -1.21 8.23 -30.19
N ASP A 250 -0.22 7.44 -30.66
CA ASP A 250 -0.06 6.05 -30.26
C ASP A 250 0.76 5.97 -28.97
N THR A 251 0.07 5.72 -27.85
CA THR A 251 0.71 5.58 -26.54
C THR A 251 1.02 4.10 -26.22
N HIS A 252 2.25 3.83 -25.82
CA HIS A 252 2.70 2.51 -25.36
C HIS A 252 3.31 2.64 -23.96
N GLU A 253 2.73 1.94 -23.00
CA GLU A 253 3.20 1.92 -21.62
C GLU A 253 3.97 0.63 -21.33
N ILE A 254 5.10 0.76 -20.65
CA ILE A 254 5.85 -0.37 -20.12
C ILE A 254 6.05 -0.21 -18.62
N GLN A 255 6.01 -1.32 -17.90
CA GLN A 255 6.26 -1.36 -16.47
C GLN A 255 7.41 -2.31 -16.16
N ALA A 256 8.20 -1.95 -15.15
CA ALA A 256 9.28 -2.78 -14.69
C ALA A 256 9.78 -2.40 -13.29
N THR A 257 10.80 -3.14 -12.83
CA THR A 257 11.44 -2.90 -11.53
C THR A 257 12.96 -2.82 -11.70
N THR A 258 13.62 -1.97 -10.92
CA THR A 258 15.07 -1.86 -10.83
C THR A 258 15.52 -1.88 -9.36
N SER A 259 16.76 -2.30 -9.11
CA SER A 259 17.38 -2.22 -7.78
C SER A 259 18.55 -1.23 -7.81
N VAL A 260 18.66 -0.41 -6.77
CA VAL A 260 19.69 0.63 -6.61
C VAL A 260 20.57 0.26 -5.41
N ALA A 261 21.87 0.23 -5.62
CA ALA A 261 22.83 -0.09 -4.57
C ALA A 261 23.07 1.12 -3.64
N THR A 262 23.35 0.86 -2.37
CA THR A 262 23.85 1.89 -1.44
C THR A 262 25.19 2.42 -1.93
N ALA A 263 25.43 3.73 -1.78
CA ALA A 263 26.77 4.29 -1.95
C ALA A 263 27.73 3.54 -1.01
N GLY A 264 28.81 3.01 -1.58
CA GLY A 264 29.81 2.25 -0.80
C GLY A 264 30.33 3.08 0.36
N THR A 265 30.43 2.45 1.53
CA THR A 265 31.34 2.88 2.60
C THR A 265 32.71 2.26 2.35
#